data_AF-A0A0D5YLM5-F1
#
_entry.id   AF-A0A0D5YLM5-F1
#
_cell.length_a   1.000
_cell.length_b   1.000
_cell.length_c   1.000
_cell.angle_alpha   90.00
_cell.angle_beta   90.00
_cell.angle_gamma   90.00
#
_symmetry.space_group_name_H-M   'P 1'
#
loop_
_entity.id
_entity.type
_entity.pdbx_description
1 polymer ?
#
loop_
_entity_poly.entity_id
_entity_poly.type
_entity_poly.pdbx_seq_one_letter_code
_entity_poly.pdbx_strand_id
1 'polypeptide(L)'
;MVMAFFLKSNYPIYEYDFNRSVAYDVIKDALTLGAAFLAPVAAFVLFSDWRSEHKIKSTLQLLDDLNDLSFHIKNGFGFYHAKIIMEKEITTNEFRNREDRQRLLWELIELRRMNGKFLIKNGKINVYQELIVTFDNLASKILDDLHILEYFSFRIARDKNSIESEYNQKNRLENFQKYDEKFKKLEALLKEITNQAVDVKESIL
;
A
#
# COMPACT_ATOMS: atom_id res chain seq x y z
N MET A 1 -14.43 9.26 -46.07
CA MET A 1 -13.59 10.05 -47.00
C MET A 1 -13.92 9.80 -48.47
N VAL A 2 -14.03 8.55 -48.92
CA VAL A 2 -14.29 8.20 -50.33
C VAL A 2 -15.61 8.79 -50.87
N MET A 3 -16.71 8.70 -50.11
CA MET A 3 -18.02 9.26 -50.52
C MET A 3 -18.02 10.79 -50.65
N ALA A 4 -17.31 11.48 -49.76
CA ALA A 4 -17.14 12.93 -49.79
C ALA A 4 -16.32 13.40 -51.01
N PHE A 5 -15.30 12.61 -51.39
CA PHE A 5 -14.49 12.86 -52.58
C PHE A 5 -15.31 12.67 -53.87
N PHE A 6 -16.15 11.63 -53.94
CA PHE A 6 -17.04 11.41 -55.09
C PHE A 6 -18.13 12.48 -55.24
N LEU A 7 -18.68 12.99 -54.13
CA LEU A 7 -19.68 14.07 -54.17
C LEU A 7 -19.06 15.43 -54.54
N LYS A 8 -17.80 15.67 -54.14
CA LYS A 8 -17.11 16.93 -54.44
C LYS A 8 -16.38 16.94 -55.78
N SER A 9 -16.11 15.78 -56.40
CA SER A 9 -15.42 15.70 -57.69
C SER A 9 -16.40 15.79 -58.88
N ASN A 10 -16.00 16.54 -59.92
CA ASN A 10 -16.75 16.71 -61.17
C ASN A 10 -16.63 15.49 -62.10
N TYR A 11 -16.76 14.27 -61.56
CA TYR A 11 -16.75 13.06 -62.41
C TYR A 11 -18.13 12.89 -63.08
N PRO A 12 -18.21 12.66 -64.41
CA PRO A 12 -19.48 12.69 -65.14
C PRO A 12 -20.20 11.35 -65.01
N ILE A 13 -21.18 11.27 -64.10
CA ILE A 13 -22.08 10.12 -64.02
C ILE A 13 -23.51 10.68 -63.86
N TYR A 14 -24.29 10.60 -64.94
CA TYR A 14 -25.75 10.81 -65.09
C TYR A 14 -26.38 12.22 -65.23
N GLU A 15 -27.53 12.23 -65.95
CA GLU A 15 -28.32 13.32 -66.54
C GLU A 15 -29.32 14.04 -65.61
N TYR A 16 -29.22 13.88 -64.28
CA TYR A 16 -30.07 14.62 -63.33
C TYR A 16 -29.29 15.76 -62.66
N ASP A 17 -29.96 16.92 -62.48
CA ASP A 17 -29.41 18.15 -61.90
C ASP A 17 -29.26 18.05 -60.36
N PHE A 18 -28.55 17.03 -59.90
CA PHE A 18 -28.30 16.77 -58.49
C PHE A 18 -27.21 17.72 -57.97
N ASN A 19 -27.59 18.67 -57.10
CA ASN A 19 -26.66 19.64 -56.52
C ASN A 19 -25.74 18.96 -55.49
N ARG A 20 -24.61 18.45 -55.99
CA ARG A 20 -23.63 17.68 -55.21
C ARG A 20 -22.99 18.48 -54.08
N SER A 21 -22.89 19.81 -54.24
CA SER A 21 -22.37 20.70 -53.19
C SER A 21 -23.31 20.73 -51.99
N VAL A 22 -24.61 20.92 -52.24
CA VAL A 22 -25.63 20.93 -51.18
C VAL A 22 -25.72 19.55 -50.51
N ALA A 23 -25.67 18.46 -51.29
CA ALA A 23 -25.65 17.11 -50.73
C ALA A 23 -24.42 16.86 -49.84
N TYR A 24 -23.25 17.35 -50.25
CA TYR A 24 -22.03 17.28 -49.45
C TYR A 24 -22.15 18.06 -48.13
N ASP A 25 -22.65 19.29 -48.17
CA ASP A 25 -22.80 20.14 -46.99
C ASP A 25 -23.80 19.52 -46.00
N VAL A 26 -24.94 19.01 -46.49
CA VAL A 26 -25.93 18.33 -45.64
C VAL A 26 -25.37 17.07 -44.98
N ILE A 27 -24.60 16.25 -45.72
CA ILE A 27 -23.96 15.05 -45.14
C ILE A 27 -22.90 15.44 -44.12
N LYS A 28 -22.10 16.47 -44.41
CA LYS A 28 -21.07 16.97 -43.48
C LYS A 28 -21.71 17.50 -42.20
N ASP A 29 -22.77 18.28 -42.30
CA ASP A 29 -23.46 18.85 -41.14
C ASP A 29 -24.16 17.75 -40.33
N ALA A 30 -24.79 16.78 -40.99
CA ALA A 30 -25.36 15.60 -40.33
C ALA A 30 -24.29 14.77 -39.58
N LEU A 31 -23.11 14.56 -40.18
CA LEU A 31 -21.99 13.88 -39.53
C LEU A 31 -21.40 14.70 -38.38
N THR A 32 -21.35 16.03 -38.50
CA THR A 32 -20.83 16.92 -37.47
C THR A 32 -21.78 16.97 -36.26
N LEU A 33 -23.09 17.06 -36.50
CA LEU A 33 -24.14 16.92 -35.47
C LEU A 33 -24.12 15.54 -34.82
N GLY A 34 -23.98 14.49 -35.63
CA GLY A 34 -23.82 13.11 -35.15
C GLY A 34 -22.60 12.96 -34.26
N ALA A 35 -21.44 13.49 -34.67
CA ALA A 35 -20.22 13.48 -33.87
C ALA A 35 -20.36 14.33 -32.60
N ALA A 36 -20.99 15.51 -32.66
CA ALA A 36 -21.22 16.37 -31.50
C ALA A 36 -22.11 15.69 -30.45
N PHE A 37 -23.04 14.83 -30.87
CA PHE A 37 -23.88 14.04 -29.98
C PHE A 37 -23.19 12.76 -29.47
N LEU A 38 -22.46 12.05 -30.34
CA LEU A 38 -21.82 10.77 -30.03
C LEU A 38 -20.52 10.92 -29.25
N ALA A 39 -19.75 11.99 -29.45
CA ALA A 39 -18.46 12.18 -28.78
C ALA A 39 -18.60 12.27 -27.25
N PRO A 40 -19.57 13.01 -26.66
CA PRO A 40 -19.81 12.98 -25.22
C PRO A 40 -20.15 11.57 -24.69
N VAL A 41 -20.94 10.80 -25.44
CA VAL A 41 -21.31 9.42 -25.06
C VAL A 41 -20.10 8.50 -25.09
N ALA A 42 -19.30 8.56 -26.16
CA ALA A 42 -18.06 7.79 -26.28
C ALA A 42 -17.06 8.17 -25.18
N ALA A 43 -16.91 9.47 -24.88
CA ALA A 43 -16.09 9.95 -23.79
C ALA A 43 -16.59 9.40 -22.43
N PHE A 44 -17.90 9.43 -22.18
CA PHE A 44 -18.47 8.89 -20.94
C PHE A 44 -18.18 7.40 -20.75
N VAL A 45 -18.32 6.60 -21.81
CA VAL A 45 -18.00 5.16 -21.77
C VAL A 45 -16.51 4.96 -21.48
N LEU A 46 -15.63 5.66 -22.20
CA LEU A 46 -14.18 5.59 -21.97
C LEU A 46 -13.78 6.00 -20.55
N PHE A 47 -14.35 7.08 -20.03
CA PHE A 47 -14.09 7.53 -18.65
C PHE A 47 -14.59 6.54 -17.60
N SER A 48 -15.73 5.89 -17.86
CA SER A 48 -16.30 4.90 -16.95
C SER A 48 -15.40 3.66 -16.85
N ASP A 49 -14.91 3.17 -18.00
CA ASP A 49 -14.02 2.03 -18.08
C ASP A 49 -12.66 2.32 -17.41
N TRP A 50 -12.05 3.45 -17.78
CA TRP A 50 -10.81 3.94 -17.18
C TRP A 50 -10.90 4.06 -15.65
N ARG A 51 -12.02 4.54 -15.13
CA ARG A 51 -12.22 4.67 -13.67
C ARG A 51 -12.25 3.32 -12.98
N SER A 52 -12.80 2.29 -13.62
CA SER A 52 -12.81 0.93 -13.07
C SER A 52 -11.39 0.35 -13.02
N GLU A 53 -10.68 0.40 -14.14
CA GLU A 53 -9.29 -0.07 -14.27
C GLU A 53 -8.37 0.64 -13.27
N HIS A 54 -8.50 1.96 -13.15
CA HIS A 54 -7.70 2.76 -12.22
C HIS A 54 -7.89 2.33 -10.76
N LYS A 55 -9.12 2.01 -10.34
CA LYS A 55 -9.38 1.53 -8.98
C LYS A 55 -8.73 0.17 -8.72
N ILE A 56 -8.79 -0.75 -9.69
CA ILE A 56 -8.16 -2.08 -9.59
C ILE A 56 -6.65 -1.91 -9.47
N LYS A 57 -6.04 -1.16 -10.38
CA LYS A 57 -4.60 -0.91 -10.37
C LYS A 57 -4.13 -0.24 -9.07
N SER A 58 -4.85 0.80 -8.62
CA SER A 58 -4.55 1.47 -7.35
C SER A 58 -4.70 0.54 -6.14
N THR A 59 -5.65 -0.40 -6.18
CA THR A 59 -5.86 -1.38 -5.11
C THR A 59 -4.73 -2.40 -5.08
N LEU A 60 -4.31 -2.91 -6.24
CA LEU A 60 -3.20 -3.86 -6.36
C LEU A 60 -1.89 -3.22 -5.89
N GLN A 61 -1.62 -1.98 -6.28
CA GLN A 61 -0.45 -1.22 -5.82
C GLN A 61 -0.47 -1.06 -4.29
N LEU A 62 -1.60 -0.61 -3.72
CA LEU A 62 -1.73 -0.42 -2.29
C LEU A 62 -1.49 -1.72 -1.49
N LEU A 63 -1.95 -2.85 -2.03
CA LEU A 63 -1.77 -4.17 -1.44
C LEU A 63 -0.28 -4.56 -1.37
N ASP A 64 0.45 -4.34 -2.46
CA ASP A 64 1.89 -4.59 -2.52
C ASP A 64 2.64 -3.66 -1.55
N ASP A 65 2.32 -2.35 -1.57
CA ASP A 65 2.95 -1.38 -0.69
C ASP A 65 2.70 -1.70 0.80
N LEU A 66 1.50 -2.17 1.18
CA LEU A 66 1.17 -2.59 2.55
C LEU A 66 1.91 -3.85 2.97
N ASN A 67 2.07 -4.81 2.07
CA ASN A 67 2.81 -6.04 2.34
C ASN A 67 4.30 -5.75 2.55
N ASP A 68 4.89 -4.94 1.66
CA ASP A 68 6.28 -4.52 1.74
C ASP A 68 6.54 -3.73 3.02
N LEU A 69 5.67 -2.77 3.36
CA LEU A 69 5.79 -2.00 4.61
C LEU A 69 5.72 -2.91 5.85
N SER A 70 4.83 -3.91 5.85
CA SER A 70 4.73 -4.89 6.94
C SER A 70 6.03 -5.71 7.09
N PHE A 71 6.63 -6.11 5.97
CA PHE A 71 7.93 -6.78 5.96
C PHE A 71 9.07 -5.87 6.47
N HIS A 72 9.08 -4.61 6.05
CA HIS A 72 10.04 -3.60 6.52
C HIS A 72 9.95 -3.39 8.03
N ILE A 73 8.74 -3.21 8.57
CA ILE A 73 8.51 -3.06 10.02
C ILE A 73 9.05 -4.26 10.79
N LYS A 74 8.71 -5.48 10.34
CA LYS A 74 9.19 -6.73 10.96
C LYS A 74 10.71 -6.76 11.01
N ASN A 75 11.38 -6.46 9.90
CA ASN A 75 12.84 -6.47 9.86
C ASN A 75 13.43 -5.35 10.72
N GLY A 76 12.80 -4.18 10.75
CA GLY A 76 13.16 -3.07 11.61
C GLY A 76 13.18 -3.46 13.10
N PHE A 77 12.20 -4.25 13.56
CA PHE A 77 12.23 -4.82 14.91
C PHE A 77 13.43 -5.76 15.13
N GLY A 78 13.70 -6.65 14.17
CA GLY A 78 14.86 -7.54 14.25
C GLY A 78 16.19 -6.78 14.37
N PHE A 79 16.36 -5.72 13.57
CA PHE A 79 17.54 -4.85 13.64
C PHE A 79 17.62 -4.08 14.95
N TYR A 80 16.51 -3.48 15.40
CA TYR A 80 16.46 -2.74 16.66
C TYR A 80 16.80 -3.65 17.85
N HIS A 81 16.22 -4.85 17.90
CA HIS A 81 16.53 -5.85 18.90
C HIS A 81 18.01 -6.26 18.91
N ALA A 82 18.61 -6.48 17.73
CA ALA A 82 20.03 -6.82 17.63
C ALA A 82 20.93 -5.70 18.19
N LYS A 83 20.62 -4.43 17.91
CA LYS A 83 21.32 -3.27 18.48
C LYS A 83 21.25 -3.26 20.01
N ILE A 84 20.06 -3.44 20.58
CA ILE A 84 19.87 -3.51 22.05
C ILE A 84 20.72 -4.61 22.69
N ILE A 85 20.87 -5.77 22.02
CA ILE A 85 21.73 -6.86 22.53
C ILE A 85 23.20 -6.42 22.53
N MET A 86 23.68 -5.83 21.44
CA MET A 86 25.07 -5.38 21.32
C MET A 86 25.40 -4.26 22.31
N GLU A 87 24.47 -3.37 22.62
CA GLU A 87 24.68 -2.27 23.56
C GLU A 87 24.93 -2.70 25.00
N LYS A 88 24.47 -3.90 25.41
CA LYS A 88 24.81 -4.47 26.73
C LYS A 88 26.33 -4.59 26.94
N GLU A 89 27.11 -4.63 25.86
CA GLU A 89 28.56 -4.81 25.88
C GLU A 89 29.33 -3.48 25.99
N ILE A 90 28.65 -2.34 25.82
CA ILE A 90 29.29 -1.01 25.76
C ILE A 90 28.78 -0.14 26.92
N THR A 91 29.67 0.25 27.82
CA THR A 91 29.37 1.28 28.84
C THR A 91 29.24 2.63 28.16
N THR A 92 28.01 3.09 27.93
CA THR A 92 27.70 4.45 27.47
C THR A 92 26.75 5.14 28.44
N ASN A 93 26.79 6.47 28.48
CA ASN A 93 25.92 7.28 29.34
C ASN A 93 24.62 7.73 28.63
N GLU A 94 24.38 7.28 27.40
CA GLU A 94 23.30 7.79 26.53
C GLU A 94 22.36 6.67 26.08
N PHE A 95 21.08 7.04 25.93
CA PHE A 95 20.03 6.17 25.40
C PHE A 95 19.97 6.31 23.87
N ARG A 96 20.54 5.36 23.13
CA ARG A 96 20.97 5.56 21.73
C ARG A 96 19.98 5.17 20.65
N ASN A 97 19.04 4.25 20.88
CA ASN A 97 18.17 3.75 19.80
C ASN A 97 16.85 4.51 19.67
N ARG A 98 16.80 5.76 20.14
CA ARG A 98 15.62 6.61 20.01
C ARG A 98 15.19 6.75 18.54
N GLU A 99 16.15 6.83 17.63
CA GLU A 99 15.90 6.96 16.19
C GLU A 99 15.22 5.72 15.61
N ASP A 100 15.69 4.52 15.93
CA ASP A 100 15.07 3.27 15.46
C ASP A 100 13.64 3.14 15.98
N ARG A 101 13.40 3.48 17.26
CA ARG A 101 12.04 3.50 17.82
C ARG A 101 11.13 4.50 17.12
N GLN A 102 11.63 5.71 16.85
CA GLN A 102 10.87 6.74 16.14
C GLN A 102 10.55 6.30 14.70
N ARG A 103 11.53 5.74 13.98
CA ARG A 103 11.31 5.21 12.63
C ARG A 103 10.20 4.16 12.62
N LEU A 104 10.28 3.16 13.49
CA LEU A 104 9.27 2.10 13.60
C LEU A 104 7.88 2.65 13.94
N LEU A 105 7.81 3.64 14.83
CA LEU A 105 6.55 4.31 15.16
C LEU A 105 5.95 5.00 13.93
N TRP A 106 6.77 5.69 13.13
CA TRP A 106 6.33 6.33 11.89
C TRP A 106 5.82 5.31 10.86
N GLU A 107 6.54 4.21 10.67
CA GLU A 107 6.13 3.14 9.77
C GLU A 107 4.79 2.52 10.19
N LEU A 108 4.55 2.32 11.50
CA LEU A 108 3.25 1.85 12.01
C LEU A 108 2.11 2.83 11.76
N ILE A 109 2.35 4.14 11.94
CA ILE A 109 1.36 5.17 11.62
C ILE A 109 1.03 5.15 10.12
N GLU A 110 2.04 5.01 9.28
CA GLU A 110 1.86 4.95 7.83
C GLU A 110 1.08 3.70 7.41
N LEU A 111 1.37 2.54 8.02
CA LEU A 111 0.66 1.29 7.79
C LEU A 111 -0.85 1.45 8.07
N ARG A 112 -1.21 2.01 9.22
CA ARG A 112 -2.63 2.30 9.56
C ARG A 112 -3.29 3.22 8.54
N ARG A 113 -2.58 4.29 8.16
CA ARG A 113 -3.08 5.30 7.22
C ARG A 113 -3.32 4.69 5.84
N MET A 114 -2.41 3.85 5.36
CA MET A 114 -2.53 3.16 4.08
C MET A 114 -3.66 2.14 4.09
N ASN A 115 -3.82 1.38 5.17
CA ASN A 115 -4.84 0.34 5.29
C ASN A 115 -6.27 0.88 5.12
N GLY A 116 -6.51 2.18 5.40
CA GLY A 116 -7.79 2.84 5.20
C GLY A 116 -8.10 3.32 3.78
N LYS A 117 -7.21 3.10 2.79
CA LYS A 117 -7.31 3.72 1.45
C LYS A 117 -7.87 2.82 0.34
N PHE A 118 -8.33 1.61 0.65
CA PHE A 118 -8.91 0.73 -0.36
C PHE A 118 -10.16 1.36 -1.02
N LEU A 119 -10.17 1.40 -2.35
CA LEU A 119 -11.24 2.02 -3.15
C LEU A 119 -12.34 1.01 -3.59
N ILE A 120 -12.04 -0.28 -3.46
CA ILE A 120 -12.92 -1.38 -3.85
C ILE A 120 -13.49 -2.02 -2.59
N LYS A 121 -14.80 -2.27 -2.59
CA LYS A 121 -15.45 -3.06 -1.54
C LYS A 121 -15.41 -4.52 -1.94
N ASN A 122 -14.67 -5.33 -1.21
CA ASN A 122 -14.52 -6.76 -1.45
C ASN A 122 -14.31 -7.48 -0.10
N GLY A 123 -14.97 -8.61 0.12
CA GLY A 123 -14.86 -9.36 1.38
C GLY A 123 -13.43 -9.82 1.69
N LYS A 124 -12.64 -10.21 0.67
CA LYS A 124 -11.23 -10.57 0.82
C LYS A 124 -10.37 -9.38 1.21
N ILE A 125 -10.70 -8.17 0.72
CA ILE A 125 -10.03 -6.93 1.15
C ILE A 125 -10.32 -6.67 2.64
N ASN A 126 -11.56 -6.84 3.09
CA ASN A 126 -11.89 -6.64 4.51
C ASN A 126 -11.07 -7.58 5.42
N VAL A 127 -10.97 -8.87 5.05
CA VAL A 127 -10.14 -9.84 5.78
C VAL A 127 -8.66 -9.42 5.79
N TYR A 128 -8.13 -8.96 4.65
CA TYR A 128 -6.77 -8.43 4.59
C TYR A 128 -6.58 -7.22 5.52
N GLN A 129 -7.53 -6.28 5.53
CA GLN A 129 -7.47 -5.10 6.40
C GLN A 129 -7.49 -5.48 7.88
N GLU A 130 -8.28 -6.49 8.27
CA GLU A 130 -8.32 -7.01 9.64
C GLU A 130 -6.99 -7.67 10.04
N LEU A 131 -6.34 -8.39 9.14
CA LEU A 131 -4.99 -8.93 9.37
C LEU A 131 -3.97 -7.81 9.59
N ILE A 132 -4.00 -6.75 8.77
CA ILE A 132 -3.12 -5.58 8.94
C ILE A 132 -3.36 -4.88 10.28
N VAL A 133 -4.62 -4.73 10.72
CA VAL A 133 -4.94 -4.18 12.04
C VAL A 133 -4.40 -5.07 13.16
N THR A 134 -4.52 -6.39 13.01
CA THR A 134 -3.98 -7.35 13.99
C THR A 134 -2.45 -7.27 14.05
N PHE A 135 -1.80 -7.16 12.89
CA PHE A 135 -0.36 -6.96 12.77
C PHE A 135 0.09 -5.66 13.46
N ASP A 136 -0.54 -4.53 13.16
CA ASP A 136 -0.20 -3.22 13.76
C ASP A 136 -0.35 -3.24 15.30
N ASN A 137 -1.41 -3.84 15.80
CA ASN A 137 -1.64 -3.98 17.24
C ASN A 137 -0.54 -4.82 17.92
N LEU A 138 -0.11 -5.92 17.28
CA LEU A 138 0.96 -6.75 17.80
C LEU A 138 2.32 -6.06 17.70
N ALA A 139 2.60 -5.42 16.56
CA ALA A 139 3.81 -4.68 16.30
C ALA A 139 3.99 -3.50 17.28
N SER A 140 2.91 -2.78 17.59
CA SER A 140 2.93 -1.72 18.61
C SER A 140 3.35 -2.26 19.98
N LYS A 141 2.82 -3.43 20.39
CA LYS A 141 3.22 -4.09 21.65
C LYS A 141 4.67 -4.57 21.64
N ILE A 142 5.17 -5.00 20.49
CA ILE A 142 6.58 -5.38 20.31
C ILE A 142 7.49 -4.15 20.48
N LEU A 143 7.11 -3.01 19.91
CA LEU A 143 7.87 -1.77 20.04
C LEU A 143 8.00 -1.34 21.51
N ASP A 144 6.92 -1.48 22.29
CA ASP A 144 6.93 -1.18 23.72
C ASP A 144 7.83 -2.16 24.51
N ASP A 145 7.76 -3.46 24.23
CA ASP A 145 8.64 -4.45 24.85
C ASP A 145 10.12 -4.17 24.53
N LEU A 146 10.43 -3.79 23.28
CA LEU A 146 11.79 -3.42 22.88
C LEU A 146 12.30 -2.17 23.60
N HIS A 147 11.43 -1.18 23.81
CA HIS A 147 11.78 0.01 24.58
C HIS A 147 12.11 -0.32 26.04
N ILE A 148 11.35 -1.22 26.66
CA ILE A 148 11.61 -1.72 28.01
C ILE A 148 12.91 -2.53 28.05
N LEU A 149 13.16 -3.36 27.03
CA LEU A 149 14.40 -4.13 26.89
C LEU A 149 15.62 -3.23 26.78
N GLU A 150 15.55 -2.18 25.96
CA GLU A 150 16.59 -1.16 25.83
C GLU A 150 16.90 -0.51 27.18
N TYR A 151 15.86 -0.11 27.91
CA TYR A 151 16.00 0.47 29.25
C TYR A 151 16.77 -0.45 30.21
N PHE A 152 16.41 -1.73 30.29
CA PHE A 152 17.12 -2.65 31.18
C PHE A 152 18.53 -2.99 30.68
N SER A 153 18.75 -3.09 29.37
CA SER A 153 20.09 -3.25 28.79
C SER A 153 21.01 -2.09 29.18
N PHE A 154 20.52 -0.85 29.06
CA PHE A 154 21.23 0.35 29.48
C PHE A 154 21.57 0.33 30.98
N ARG A 155 20.60 0.00 31.83
CA ARG A 155 20.82 -0.08 33.30
C ARG A 155 21.85 -1.14 33.67
N ILE A 156 21.84 -2.30 33.01
CA ILE A 156 22.85 -3.35 33.24
C ILE A 156 24.25 -2.87 32.83
N ALA A 157 24.37 -2.19 31.69
CA ALA A 157 25.64 -1.66 31.22
C ALA A 157 26.20 -0.61 32.19
N ARG A 158 25.36 0.28 32.70
CA ARG A 158 25.74 1.36 33.63
C ARG A 158 26.06 0.84 35.04
N ASP A 159 25.21 -0.02 35.59
CA ASP A 159 25.22 -0.39 37.00
C ASP A 159 25.79 -1.81 37.22
N LYS A 160 26.81 -2.18 36.43
CA LYS A 160 27.35 -3.55 36.27
C LYS A 160 27.72 -4.27 37.58
N ASN A 161 28.13 -3.50 38.61
CA ASN A 161 28.53 -4.01 39.93
C ASN A 161 27.56 -3.64 41.07
N SER A 162 26.34 -3.19 40.75
CA SER A 162 25.33 -2.82 41.75
C SER A 162 24.44 -3.99 42.17
N ILE A 163 23.83 -3.91 43.34
CA ILE A 163 22.79 -4.86 43.82
C ILE A 163 21.59 -4.88 42.86
N GLU A 164 21.33 -3.78 42.14
CA GLU A 164 20.25 -3.69 41.15
C GLU A 164 20.55 -4.50 39.86
N SER A 165 21.79 -4.97 39.67
CA SER A 165 22.20 -5.73 38.48
C SER A 165 21.39 -7.03 38.31
N GLU A 166 21.13 -7.76 39.39
CA GLU A 166 20.35 -9.01 39.33
C GLU A 166 18.87 -8.74 38.98
N TYR A 167 18.27 -7.72 39.60
CA TYR A 167 16.91 -7.28 39.27
C TYR A 167 16.80 -6.87 37.80
N ASN A 168 17.72 -6.05 37.30
CA ASN A 168 17.71 -5.58 35.91
C ASN A 168 17.92 -6.74 34.92
N GLN A 169 18.80 -7.70 35.24
CA GLN A 169 19.00 -8.90 34.43
C GLN A 169 17.76 -9.77 34.34
N LYS A 170 17.09 -10.02 35.47
CA LYS A 170 15.84 -10.78 35.52
C LYS A 170 14.76 -10.12 34.65
N ASN A 171 14.51 -8.82 34.85
CA ASN A 171 13.51 -8.10 34.06
C ASN A 171 13.86 -8.06 32.58
N ARG A 172 15.14 -7.89 32.22
CA ARG A 172 15.57 -7.98 30.82
C ARG A 172 15.25 -9.34 30.21
N LEU A 173 15.53 -10.42 30.92
CA LEU A 173 15.27 -11.78 30.44
C LEU A 173 13.76 -12.03 30.25
N GLU A 174 12.94 -11.61 31.20
CA GLU A 174 11.48 -11.74 31.11
C GLU A 174 10.91 -10.96 29.91
N ASN A 175 11.37 -9.73 29.68
CA ASN A 175 10.92 -8.93 28.54
C ASN A 175 11.46 -9.47 27.21
N PHE A 176 12.63 -10.11 27.20
CA PHE A 176 13.20 -10.76 26.02
C PHE A 176 12.34 -11.94 25.58
N GLN A 177 11.88 -12.76 26.54
CA GLN A 177 10.96 -13.86 26.27
C GLN A 177 9.63 -13.36 25.71
N LYS A 178 9.04 -12.31 26.31
CA LYS A 178 7.82 -11.69 25.80
C LYS A 178 7.98 -11.17 24.36
N TYR A 179 9.10 -10.50 24.08
CA TYR A 179 9.45 -10.05 22.75
C TYR A 179 9.53 -11.22 21.76
N ASP A 180 10.32 -12.26 22.08
CA ASP A 180 10.56 -13.39 21.18
C ASP A 180 9.26 -14.14 20.83
N GLU A 181 8.38 -14.35 21.81
CA GLU A 181 7.06 -14.95 21.59
C GLU A 181 6.18 -14.09 20.66
N LYS A 182 6.12 -12.78 20.89
CA LYS A 182 5.33 -11.87 20.04
C LYS A 182 5.93 -11.73 18.65
N PHE A 183 7.26 -11.69 18.54
CA PHE A 183 7.96 -11.58 17.26
C PHE A 183 7.69 -12.80 16.37
N LYS A 184 7.72 -14.02 16.93
CA LYS A 184 7.31 -15.25 16.21
C LYS A 184 5.86 -15.20 15.75
N LYS A 185 4.95 -14.68 16.58
CA LYS A 185 3.54 -14.47 16.18
C LYS A 185 3.41 -13.43 15.05
N LEU A 186 4.21 -12.37 15.09
CA LEU A 186 4.26 -11.37 14.03
C LEU A 186 4.74 -11.97 12.70
N GLU A 187 5.74 -12.86 12.74
CA GLU A 187 6.22 -13.59 11.55
C GLU A 187 5.15 -14.53 10.97
N ALA A 188 4.36 -15.19 11.82
CA ALA A 188 3.24 -15.99 11.37
C ALA A 188 2.15 -15.13 10.72
N LEU A 189 1.77 -14.01 11.34
CA LEU A 189 0.80 -13.07 10.78
C LEU A 189 1.27 -12.49 9.44
N LEU A 190 2.56 -12.22 9.27
CA LEU A 190 3.09 -11.72 8.00
C LEU A 190 2.92 -12.72 6.86
N LYS A 191 3.07 -14.02 7.15
CA LYS A 191 2.79 -15.09 6.17
C LYS A 191 1.31 -15.13 5.81
N GLU A 192 0.42 -14.99 6.80
CA GLU A 192 -1.02 -14.91 6.56
C GLU A 192 -1.39 -13.70 5.70
N ILE A 193 -0.82 -12.52 5.99
CA ILE A 193 -0.99 -11.29 5.19
C ILE A 193 -0.54 -11.53 3.75
N THR A 194 0.63 -12.15 3.55
CA THR A 194 1.18 -12.42 2.21
C THR A 194 0.26 -13.36 1.43
N ASN A 195 -0.23 -14.43 2.06
CA ASN A 195 -1.15 -15.36 1.42
C ASN A 195 -2.49 -14.68 1.10
N GLN A 196 -3.04 -13.91 2.05
CA GLN A 196 -4.28 -13.18 1.84
C GLN A 196 -4.15 -12.10 0.75
N ALA A 197 -2.95 -11.52 0.55
CA ALA A 197 -2.71 -10.62 -0.57
C ALA A 197 -2.91 -11.35 -1.91
N VAL A 198 -2.43 -12.58 -2.06
CA VAL A 198 -2.66 -13.38 -3.27
C VAL A 198 -4.15 -13.60 -3.50
N ASP A 199 -4.88 -14.02 -2.46
CA ASP A 199 -6.35 -14.17 -2.49
C ASP A 199 -7.07 -12.88 -2.93
N VAL A 200 -6.62 -11.72 -2.44
CA VAL A 200 -7.20 -10.43 -2.84
C VAL A 200 -6.96 -10.19 -4.32
N LYS A 201 -5.74 -10.38 -4.83
CA LYS A 201 -5.38 -10.17 -6.24
C LYS A 201 -6.26 -11.02 -7.15
N GLU A 202 -6.43 -12.30 -6.82
CA GLU A 202 -7.28 -13.23 -7.59
C GLU A 202 -8.77 -12.85 -7.55
N SER A 203 -9.22 -12.17 -6.49
CA SER A 203 -10.63 -11.80 -6.34
C SER A 203 -11.06 -10.51 -7.04
N ILE A 204 -10.11 -9.70 -7.54
CA ILE A 204 -10.39 -8.40 -8.17
C ILE A 204 -9.91 -8.29 -9.62
N LEU A 205 -9.20 -9.32 -10.11
CA LEU A 205 -8.81 -9.50 -11.50
C LEU A 205 -9.87 -10.36 -12.22
#